data_AF-A0A285UEW9-F1
#
_entry.id   AF-A0A285UEW9-F1
#
_cell.length_a   1.000
_cell.length_b   1.000
_cell.length_c   1.000
_cell.angle_alpha   90.00
_cell.angle_beta   90.00
_cell.angle_gamma   90.00
#
_symmetry.space_group_name_H-M   'P 1'
#
loop_
_entity.id
_entity.type
_entity.pdbx_description
1 polymer ?
#
loop_
_entity_poly.entity_id
_entity_poly.type
_entity_poly.pdbx_seq_one_letter_code
_entity_poly.pdbx_strand_id
1 'polypeptide(L)' 'MNMHLGHFARLGMPQLFEEHSLTKWYRKDIHFAIERYVKKYFHPDMVRVSKEEAYPG' A
#
# COMPACT_ATOMS: atom_id res chain seq x y z
N MET A 1 1.62 14.91 -2.63
CA MET A 1 2.07 14.79 -1.22
C MET A 1 2.66 13.40 -1.07
N ASN A 2 3.97 13.33 -0.81
CA ASN A 2 4.79 12.11 -0.87
C ASN A 2 4.50 11.19 0.32
N MET A 3 3.78 10.08 0.10
CA MET A 3 3.83 8.93 1.00
C MET A 3 5.31 8.53 1.15
N HIS A 4 5.87 8.74 2.34
CA HIS A 4 7.21 8.27 2.63
C HIS A 4 7.17 6.75 2.74
N LEU A 5 8.02 6.08 1.96
CA LEU A 5 8.23 4.62 1.91
C LEU A 5 8.42 3.94 3.28
N GLY A 6 8.60 4.71 4.36
CA GLY A 6 8.76 4.22 5.72
C GLY A 6 7.49 3.69 6.39
N HIS A 7 6.28 4.13 6.03
CA HIS A 7 5.07 3.69 6.76
C HIS A 7 4.77 2.20 6.56
N PHE A 8 4.99 1.66 5.36
CA PHE A 8 4.65 0.28 5.04
C PHE A 8 5.59 -0.76 5.64
N ALA A 9 6.88 -0.42 5.75
CA ALA A 9 7.85 -1.23 6.48
C ALA A 9 7.53 -1.27 7.99
N ARG A 10 7.03 -0.17 8.56
CA ARG A 10 6.62 -0.11 9.98
C ARG A 10 5.43 -1.03 10.30
N LEU A 11 4.58 -1.33 9.33
CA LEU A 11 3.43 -2.24 9.49
C LEU A 11 3.79 -3.72 9.38
N GLY A 12 5.09 -4.07 9.32
CA GLY A 12 5.53 -5.46 9.28
C GLY A 12 5.28 -6.18 7.94
N MET A 13 4.97 -5.44 6.88
CA MET A 13 4.56 -6.00 5.60
C MET A 13 5.64 -6.82 4.87
N PRO A 14 6.94 -6.47 4.96
CA PRO A 14 8.00 -7.37 4.51
C PRO A 14 7.93 -8.75 5.19
N GLN A 15 7.75 -8.79 6.52
CA GLN A 15 7.66 -10.04 7.27
C GLN A 15 6.40 -10.81 6.89
N LEU A 16 5.25 -10.14 6.76
CA LEU A 16 3.99 -10.77 6.36
C LEU A 16 4.10 -11.48 5.00
N PHE A 17 4.76 -10.84 4.03
CA PHE A 17 4.99 -11.45 2.72
C PHE A 17 5.95 -12.65 2.81
N GLU A 18 6.93 -12.61 3.70
CA GLU A 18 7.85 -13.72 3.95
C GLU A 18 7.14 -14.93 4.60
N GLU A 19 6.37 -14.69 5.65
CA GLU A 19 5.58 -15.71 6.38
C GLU A 19 4.65 -16.51 5.46
N HIS A 20 4.12 -15.87 4.42
CA HIS A 20 3.23 -16.49 3.44
C HIS A 20 3.93 -16.96 2.16
N SER A 21 5.27 -16.97 2.11
CA SER A 21 6.06 -17.35 0.92
C SER A 21 5.73 -16.51 -0.33
N LEU A 22 5.35 -15.25 -0.13
CA LEU A 22 4.99 -14.27 -1.16
C LEU A 22 6.12 -13.27 -1.46
N THR A 23 7.31 -13.43 -0.87
CA THR A 23 8.45 -12.50 -1.01
C THR A 23 8.75 -12.10 -2.45
N LYS A 24 8.63 -13.03 -3.41
CA LYS A 24 8.85 -12.74 -4.85
C LYS A 24 7.90 -11.70 -5.45
N TRP A 25 6.75 -11.49 -4.82
CA TRP A 25 5.73 -10.51 -5.21
C TRP A 25 5.81 -9.23 -4.38
N TYR A 26 6.62 -9.22 -3.32
CA TYR A 26 6.77 -8.04 -2.49
C TYR A 26 7.43 -6.93 -3.29
N ARG A 27 6.80 -5.75 -3.26
CA ARG A 27 7.35 -4.53 -3.80
C ARG A 27 7.16 -3.42 -2.79
N LYS A 28 8.23 -2.68 -2.50
CA LYS A 28 8.22 -1.55 -1.55
C LYS A 28 7.19 -0.47 -1.94
N ASP A 29 6.84 -0.39 -3.22
CA ASP A 29 5.91 0.58 -3.79
C ASP A 29 4.53 -0.01 -4.14
N ILE A 30 4.20 -1.24 -3.68
CA ILE A 30 2.99 -1.95 -4.11
C ILE A 30 1.70 -1.15 -3.83
N HIS A 31 1.67 -0.33 -2.77
CA HIS A 31 0.54 0.57 -2.47
C HIS A 31 0.32 1.63 -3.54
N PHE A 32 1.39 2.24 -4.04
CA PHE A 32 1.32 3.20 -5.12
C PHE A 32 0.90 2.53 -6.43
N ALA A 33 1.40 1.32 -6.68
CA ALA A 33 1.05 0.56 -7.87
C ALA A 33 -0.45 0.21 -7.88
N ILE A 34 -0.98 -0.28 -6.76
CA ILE A 34 -2.40 -0.59 -6.59
C ILE A 34 -3.25 0.69 -6.67
N GLU A 35 -2.89 1.76 -5.95
CA GLU A 35 -3.60 3.03 -6.00
C GLU A 35 -3.70 3.55 -7.44
N ARG A 36 -2.58 3.56 -8.17
CA ARG A 36 -2.55 4.01 -9.58
C ARG A 36 -3.40 3.14 -10.47
N TYR A 37 -3.34 1.81 -10.30
CA TYR A 37 -4.14 0.88 -11.07
C TYR A 37 -5.63 1.11 -10.83
N VAL A 38 -6.05 1.18 -9.56
CA VAL A 38 -7.46 1.36 -9.21
C VAL A 38 -7.96 2.71 -9.72
N LYS A 39 -7.22 3.80 -9.52
CA LYS A 39 -7.59 5.13 -10.05
C LYS A 39 -7.64 5.21 -11.58
N LYS A 40 -6.92 4.33 -12.29
CA LYS A 40 -6.96 4.26 -13.76
C LYS A 40 -8.29 3.69 -14.26
N TYR A 41 -8.90 2.76 -13.54
CA TYR A 41 -10.06 2.01 -14.03
C TYR A 41 -11.38 2.39 -13.35
N PHE A 42 -11.33 2.99 -12.16
CA PHE A 42 -12.52 3.35 -11.40
C PHE A 42 -12.63 4.86 -11.24
N HIS A 43 -13.87 5.36 -11.27
CA HIS A 43 -14.12 6.78 -11.04
C HIS A 43 -13.63 7.17 -9.64
N PRO A 44 -13.00 8.33 -9.45
CA PRO A 44 -12.46 8.75 -8.15
C PRO A 44 -13.47 8.70 -7.00
N ASP A 45 -14.74 8.99 -7.27
CA ASP A 45 -15.82 8.95 -6.25
C ASP A 45 -16.15 7.53 -5.75
N MET A 46 -15.74 6.50 -6.50
CA MET A 46 -15.88 5.10 -6.12
C MET A 46 -14.68 4.59 -5.30
N VAL A 47 -13.57 5.34 -5.28
CA VAL A 47 -12.29 4.89 -4.73
C VAL A 47 -11.84 5.81 -3.61
N ARG A 48 -12.01 5.36 -2.37
CA ARG A 48 -11.46 6.05 -1.20
C ARG A 48 -10.16 5.41 -0.79
N VAL A 49 -9.03 6.05 -1.10
CA VAL A 49 -7.73 5.71 -0.51
C VAL A 49 -7.68 6.40 0.86
N SER A 50 -7.68 5.63 1.96
CA SER A 50 -7.55 6.25 3.29
C SER A 50 -6.17 6.89 3.42
N LYS A 51 -6.13 8.17 3.77
CA LYS A 51 -4.89 8.83 4.20
C LYS A 51 -4.55 8.40 5.63
N GLU A 52 -3.32 8.71 6.06
CA GLU A 52 -2.65 8.28 7.30
C GLU A 52 -3.50 8.35 8.58
N GLU A 53 -4.55 9.17 8.63
CA GLU A 53 -5.49 9.30 9.76
C GLU A 53 -6.25 8.02 10.12
N ALA A 54 -6.32 7.03 9.23
CA ALA A 54 -7.02 5.76 9.49
C ALA A 54 -6.17 4.73 10.27
N TYR A 55 -4.87 5.00 10.47
CA TYR A 55 -3.99 4.13 11.24
C TYR A 55 -3.58 4.85 12.52
N PRO A 56 -4.16 4.50 13.69
CA PRO A 56 -3.64 5.00 14.96
C PRO A 56 -2.23 4.42 15.12
N GLY A 57 -1.24 5.31 15.14
CA GLY A 57 0.13 4.99 15.52
C GLY A 57 0.26 4.66 17.00
#